data_AF-A0A2V5QT60-F1
#
_entry.id   AF-A0A2V5QT60-F1
#
_cell.length_a   1.000
_cell.length_b   1.000
_cell.length_c   1.000
_cell.angle_alpha   90.00
_cell.angle_beta   90.00
_cell.angle_gamma   90.00
#
_symmetry.space_group_name_H-M   'P 1'
#
loop_
_entity.id
_entity.type
_entity.pdbx_description
1 polymer ?
#
loop_
_entity_poly.entity_id
_entity_poly.type
_entity_poly.pdbx_seq_one_letter_code
_entity_poly.pdbx_strand_id
1 'polypeptide(L)'
;MEDNLQDLNGKLTTTKADQLRLEGELQQVQQAGNSVEALLTIPSIATAALVNEARHTVTQLEAQITTYALRYKDKHPRMIAAKAALAEAKDKLRTAVLAQPPILHNAIEQVKATQASLQQALQDQKGVAVNLNRTAIGYQELARQAETDRALYEGVLRQIKDTNLTKDLKLNAVSVIEHSPLAGSPVSPRPTKTIVLGLLAGLAAGLAFVFGRRKPLWDCLFSQRFRTLQTKGPLGA
;
A
#
# COMPACT_ATOMS: atom_id res chain seq x y z
N MET A 1 -15.55 -2.94 8.67
CA MET A 1 -16.09 -3.33 7.35
C MET A 1 -15.30 -4.51 6.79
N GLU A 2 -13.96 -4.52 6.90
CA GLU A 2 -13.10 -5.67 6.59
C GLU A 2 -13.63 -6.99 7.18
N ASP A 3 -13.93 -7.01 8.48
CA ASP A 3 -14.32 -8.21 9.22
C ASP A 3 -15.62 -8.84 8.70
N ASN A 4 -16.60 -8.01 8.31
CA ASN A 4 -17.88 -8.48 7.75
C ASN A 4 -17.70 -9.06 6.33
N LEU A 5 -16.83 -8.48 5.51
CA LEU A 5 -16.53 -9.03 4.18
C LEU A 5 -15.80 -10.37 4.29
N GLN A 6 -14.89 -10.51 5.25
CA GLN A 6 -14.18 -11.74 5.50
C GLN A 6 -15.11 -12.84 6.03
N ASP A 7 -16.02 -12.51 6.96
CA ASP A 7 -17.06 -13.42 7.46
C ASP A 7 -17.99 -13.90 6.33
N LEU A 8 -18.53 -12.99 5.51
CA LEU A 8 -19.40 -13.34 4.38
C LEU A 8 -18.70 -14.25 3.37
N ASN A 9 -17.42 -13.99 3.07
CA ASN A 9 -16.65 -14.83 2.17
C ASN A 9 -16.34 -16.21 2.77
N GLY A 10 -16.10 -16.26 4.08
CA GLY A 10 -15.98 -17.51 4.84
C GLY A 10 -17.26 -18.34 4.76
N LYS A 11 -18.40 -17.76 5.12
CA LYS A 11 -19.73 -18.39 5.05
C LYS A 11 -20.08 -18.85 3.63
N LEU A 12 -19.73 -18.07 2.61
CA LEU A 12 -19.97 -18.44 1.22
C LEU A 12 -19.14 -19.68 0.85
N THR A 13 -17.88 -19.73 1.28
CA THR A 13 -16.99 -20.86 1.02
C THR A 13 -17.47 -22.13 1.71
N THR A 14 -17.90 -22.04 2.98
CA THR A 14 -18.45 -23.19 3.70
C THR A 14 -19.77 -23.66 3.08
N THR A 15 -20.68 -22.73 2.76
CA THR A 15 -21.97 -23.07 2.11
C THR A 15 -21.76 -23.74 0.76
N LYS A 16 -20.76 -23.29 -0.02
CA LYS A 16 -20.41 -23.92 -1.30
C LYS A 16 -19.82 -25.31 -1.11
N ALA A 17 -18.98 -25.51 -0.09
CA ALA A 17 -18.47 -26.84 0.26
C ALA A 17 -19.62 -27.79 0.67
N ASP A 18 -20.59 -27.30 1.45
CA ASP A 18 -21.79 -28.04 1.81
C ASP A 18 -22.64 -28.38 0.59
N GLN A 19 -22.84 -27.44 -0.34
CA GLN A 19 -23.54 -27.69 -1.60
C GLN A 19 -22.88 -28.84 -2.38
N LEU A 20 -21.57 -28.76 -2.59
CA LEU A 20 -20.82 -29.78 -3.33
C LEU A 20 -20.90 -31.15 -2.66
N ARG A 21 -20.83 -31.20 -1.32
CA ARG A 21 -21.01 -32.44 -0.57
C ARG A 21 -22.38 -33.06 -0.83
N LEU A 22 -23.45 -32.28 -0.70
CA LEU A 22 -24.81 -32.76 -0.89
C LEU A 22 -25.09 -33.15 -2.35
N GLU A 23 -24.53 -32.43 -3.32
CA GLU A 23 -24.62 -32.79 -4.75
C GLU A 23 -23.91 -34.11 -5.05
N GLY A 24 -22.74 -34.35 -4.45
CA GLY A 24 -22.04 -35.64 -4.54
C GLY A 24 -22.85 -36.78 -3.94
N GLU A 25 -23.50 -36.56 -2.80
CA GLU A 25 -24.41 -37.53 -2.18
C GLU A 25 -25.64 -37.80 -3.06
N LEU A 26 -26.23 -36.77 -3.69
CA LEU A 26 -27.34 -36.93 -4.62
C LEU A 26 -26.95 -37.79 -5.83
N GLN A 27 -25.73 -37.61 -6.35
CA GLN A 27 -25.22 -38.44 -7.44
C GLN A 27 -25.08 -39.91 -7.01
N GLN A 28 -24.65 -40.16 -5.76
CA GLN A 28 -24.64 -41.53 -5.20
C GLN A 28 -26.05 -42.10 -5.06
N VAL A 29 -27.03 -41.29 -4.63
CA VAL A 29 -28.46 -41.69 -4.57
C VAL A 29 -28.97 -42.10 -5.96
N GLN A 30 -28.64 -41.34 -6.99
CA GLN A 30 -29.03 -41.64 -8.37
C GLN A 30 -28.41 -42.96 -8.87
N GLN A 31 -27.15 -43.24 -8.50
CA GLN A 31 -26.48 -44.50 -8.83
C GLN A 31 -27.05 -45.69 -8.05
N ALA A 32 -27.41 -45.48 -6.79
CA ALA A 32 -28.03 -46.49 -5.93
C ALA A 32 -29.47 -46.84 -6.37
N GLY A 33 -30.17 -45.90 -7.02
CA GLY A 33 -31.54 -46.08 -7.47
C GLY A 33 -32.49 -46.39 -6.31
N ASN A 34 -33.29 -47.45 -6.46
CA ASN A 34 -34.28 -47.87 -5.45
C ASN A 34 -33.75 -48.96 -4.49
N SER A 35 -32.44 -49.23 -4.49
CA SER A 35 -31.86 -50.25 -3.61
C SER A 35 -31.65 -49.70 -2.20
N VAL A 36 -32.39 -50.24 -1.23
CA VAL A 36 -32.37 -49.78 0.17
C VAL A 36 -30.97 -49.93 0.78
N GLU A 37 -30.30 -51.05 0.51
CA GLU A 37 -28.96 -51.32 1.05
C GLU A 37 -27.91 -50.34 0.52
N ALA A 38 -27.96 -49.96 -0.76
CA ALA A 38 -27.03 -48.97 -1.29
C ALA A 38 -27.34 -47.56 -0.75
N LEU A 39 -28.63 -47.19 -0.63
CA LEU A 39 -29.03 -45.90 -0.04
C LEU A 39 -28.61 -45.77 1.43
N LEU A 40 -28.58 -46.88 2.19
CA LEU A 40 -28.10 -46.91 3.56
C LEU A 40 -26.59 -46.73 3.72
N THR A 41 -25.81 -46.81 2.63
CA THR A 41 -24.36 -46.52 2.67
C THR A 41 -24.08 -45.01 2.60
N ILE A 42 -25.07 -44.22 2.16
CA ILE A 42 -24.93 -42.78 1.99
C ILE A 42 -25.09 -42.09 3.36
N PRO A 43 -24.09 -41.32 3.83
CA PRO A 43 -24.07 -40.78 5.20
C PRO A 43 -25.31 -39.95 5.57
N SER A 44 -25.79 -39.08 4.69
CA SER A 44 -26.95 -38.22 4.95
C SER A 44 -28.26 -38.99 5.15
N ILE A 45 -28.43 -40.10 4.41
CA ILE A 45 -29.59 -40.98 4.56
C ILE A 45 -29.42 -41.85 5.81
N ALA A 46 -28.24 -42.41 6.02
CA ALA A 46 -27.96 -43.29 7.15
C ALA A 46 -28.06 -42.58 8.51
N THR A 47 -27.72 -41.29 8.57
CA THR A 47 -27.77 -40.47 9.79
C THR A 47 -29.14 -39.84 10.05
N ALA A 48 -30.07 -39.91 9.09
CA ALA A 48 -31.41 -39.38 9.26
C ALA A 48 -32.11 -40.04 10.46
N ALA A 49 -32.70 -39.21 11.34
CA ALA A 49 -33.27 -39.68 12.61
C ALA A 49 -34.31 -40.80 12.43
N LEU A 50 -35.20 -40.67 11.44
CA LEU A 50 -36.21 -41.68 11.12
C LEU A 50 -35.59 -43.01 10.65
N VAL A 51 -34.49 -42.95 9.90
CA VAL A 51 -33.78 -44.14 9.41
C VAL A 51 -33.07 -44.83 10.57
N ASN A 52 -32.39 -44.06 11.44
CA ASN A 52 -31.74 -44.60 12.62
C ASN A 52 -32.72 -45.27 13.58
N GLU A 53 -33.86 -44.64 13.86
CA GLU A 53 -34.90 -45.22 14.73
C GLU A 53 -35.46 -46.52 14.15
N ALA A 54 -35.78 -46.54 12.85
CA ALA A 54 -36.24 -47.74 12.17
C ALA A 54 -35.19 -48.87 12.19
N ARG A 55 -33.90 -48.54 12.02
CA ARG A 55 -32.80 -49.51 12.14
C ARG A 55 -32.69 -50.07 13.55
N HIS A 56 -32.77 -49.23 14.58
CA HIS A 56 -32.77 -49.67 15.97
C HIS A 56 -33.91 -50.65 16.25
N THR A 57 -35.12 -50.35 15.76
CA THR A 57 -36.29 -51.24 15.89
C THR A 57 -36.04 -52.59 15.21
N VAL A 58 -35.49 -52.60 13.99
CA VAL A 58 -35.14 -53.83 13.27
C VAL A 58 -34.13 -54.66 14.07
N THR A 59 -33.04 -54.07 14.54
CA THR A 59 -32.01 -54.76 15.33
C THR A 59 -32.58 -55.31 16.65
N GLN A 60 -33.46 -54.57 17.31
CA GLN A 60 -34.11 -55.02 18.53
C GLN A 60 -35.01 -56.24 18.29
N LEU A 61 -35.79 -56.24 17.21
CA LEU A 61 -36.64 -57.38 16.84
C LEU A 61 -35.81 -58.61 16.40
N GLU A 62 -34.70 -58.40 15.71
CA GLU A 62 -33.75 -59.47 15.35
C GLU A 62 -33.13 -60.13 16.59
N ALA A 63 -32.76 -59.32 17.60
CA ALA A 63 -32.28 -59.82 18.89
C ALA A 63 -33.36 -60.60 19.66
N GLN A 64 -34.62 -60.13 19.63
CA GLN A 64 -35.76 -60.84 20.22
C GLN A 64 -36.01 -62.20 19.54
N ILE A 65 -35.97 -62.25 18.21
CA ILE A 65 -36.11 -63.51 17.46
C ILE A 65 -34.98 -64.48 17.82
N THR A 66 -33.74 -64.00 17.91
CA THR A 66 -32.59 -64.81 18.32
C THR A 66 -32.80 -65.42 19.72
N THR A 67 -33.33 -64.62 20.64
CA THR A 67 -33.68 -65.09 22.00
C THR A 67 -34.80 -66.12 21.99
N TYR A 68 -35.84 -65.90 21.17
CA TYR A 68 -36.94 -66.85 21.01
C TYR A 68 -36.51 -68.14 20.33
N ALA A 69 -35.52 -68.11 19.44
CA ALA A 69 -35.00 -69.29 18.75
C ALA A 69 -34.36 -70.30 19.72
N LEU A 70 -33.89 -69.85 20.89
CA LEU A 70 -33.36 -70.72 21.95
C LEU A 70 -34.43 -71.59 22.62
N ARG A 71 -35.71 -71.16 22.60
CA ARG A 71 -36.80 -71.82 23.35
C ARG A 71 -37.95 -72.31 22.45
N TYR A 72 -38.18 -71.66 21.32
CA TYR A 72 -39.31 -71.92 20.44
C TYR A 72 -38.83 -72.28 19.03
N LYS A 73 -39.47 -73.29 18.41
CA LYS A 73 -39.26 -73.64 17.00
C LYS A 73 -39.96 -72.67 16.06
N ASP A 74 -39.60 -72.70 14.78
CA ASP A 74 -40.11 -71.79 13.75
C ASP A 74 -41.64 -71.69 13.62
N LYS A 75 -42.38 -72.77 13.90
CA LYS A 75 -43.84 -72.82 13.79
C LYS A 75 -44.59 -72.36 15.04
N HIS A 76 -43.89 -71.96 16.10
CA HIS A 76 -44.54 -71.52 17.34
C HIS A 76 -45.23 -70.16 17.15
N PRO A 77 -46.45 -69.92 17.70
CA PRO A 77 -47.18 -68.67 17.49
C PRO A 77 -46.39 -67.40 17.83
N ARG A 78 -45.64 -67.41 18.94
CA ARG A 78 -44.75 -66.29 19.32
C ARG A 78 -43.62 -66.04 18.32
N MET A 79 -43.09 -67.09 17.70
CA MET A 79 -42.03 -66.97 16.69
C MET A 79 -42.58 -66.38 15.40
N ILE A 80 -43.78 -66.83 14.98
CA ILE A 80 -44.47 -66.29 13.80
C ILE A 80 -44.79 -64.80 13.99
N ALA A 81 -45.34 -64.43 15.16
CA ALA A 81 -45.63 -63.03 15.49
C ALA A 81 -44.38 -62.15 15.48
N ALA A 82 -43.26 -62.62 16.06
CA ALA A 82 -42.00 -61.89 16.06
C ALA A 82 -41.43 -61.71 14.64
N LYS A 83 -41.48 -62.75 13.80
CA LYS A 83 -41.06 -62.66 12.39
C LYS A 83 -41.95 -61.71 11.58
N ALA A 84 -43.25 -61.70 11.83
CA ALA A 84 -44.18 -60.76 11.20
C ALA A 84 -43.87 -59.31 11.60
N ALA A 85 -43.65 -59.06 12.90
CA ALA A 85 -43.23 -57.75 13.39
C ALA A 85 -41.90 -57.29 12.78
N LEU A 86 -40.93 -58.20 12.61
CA LEU A 86 -39.67 -57.89 11.93
C LEU A 86 -39.90 -57.52 10.46
N ALA A 87 -40.76 -58.25 9.74
CA ALA A 87 -41.08 -57.93 8.35
C ALA A 87 -41.72 -56.53 8.23
N GLU A 88 -42.64 -56.19 9.12
CA GLU A 88 -43.25 -54.86 9.18
C GLU A 88 -42.21 -53.77 9.49
N ALA A 89 -41.30 -54.02 10.45
CA ALA A 89 -40.23 -53.08 10.78
C ALA A 89 -39.26 -52.86 9.60
N LYS A 90 -38.95 -53.91 8.84
CA LYS A 90 -38.12 -53.81 7.62
C LYS A 90 -38.82 -53.02 6.52
N ASP A 91 -40.13 -53.16 6.38
CA ASP A 91 -40.92 -52.37 5.42
C ASP A 91 -41.00 -50.88 5.81
N LYS A 92 -41.17 -50.59 7.10
CA LYS A 92 -41.07 -49.23 7.64
C LYS A 92 -39.69 -48.62 7.39
N LEU A 93 -38.62 -49.38 7.62
CA LEU A 93 -37.25 -48.95 7.31
C LEU A 93 -37.09 -48.63 5.82
N ARG A 94 -37.56 -49.52 4.93
CA ARG A 94 -37.54 -49.29 3.48
C ARG A 94 -38.26 -48.01 3.09
N THR A 95 -39.46 -47.79 3.62
CA THR A 95 -40.26 -46.60 3.35
C THR A 95 -39.56 -45.34 3.86
N ALA A 96 -38.98 -45.39 5.06
CA ALA A 96 -38.24 -44.27 5.64
C ALA A 96 -37.00 -43.90 4.80
N VAL A 97 -36.28 -44.90 4.28
CA VAL A 97 -35.11 -44.70 3.41
C VAL A 97 -35.53 -44.13 2.05
N LEU A 98 -36.57 -44.68 1.41
CA LEU A 98 -37.06 -44.21 0.11
C LEU A 98 -37.69 -42.80 0.19
N ALA A 99 -38.08 -42.35 1.38
CA ALA A 99 -38.53 -40.98 1.60
C ALA A 99 -37.38 -39.96 1.75
N GLN A 100 -36.13 -40.39 1.92
CA GLN A 100 -34.99 -39.46 2.10
C GLN A 100 -34.51 -38.73 0.83
N PRO A 101 -34.45 -39.35 -0.37
CA PRO A 101 -34.04 -38.67 -1.59
C PRO A 101 -34.73 -37.32 -1.87
N PRO A 102 -36.07 -37.18 -1.78
CA PRO A 102 -36.71 -35.88 -1.98
C PRO A 102 -36.37 -34.87 -0.86
N ILE A 103 -36.13 -35.33 0.37
CA ILE A 103 -35.70 -34.47 1.49
C ILE A 103 -34.29 -33.93 1.22
N LEU A 104 -33.38 -34.78 0.75
CA LEU A 104 -32.03 -34.39 0.33
C LEU A 104 -32.07 -33.37 -0.80
N HIS A 105 -32.95 -33.57 -1.79
CA HIS A 105 -33.14 -32.60 -2.87
C HIS A 105 -33.61 -31.23 -2.36
N ASN A 106 -34.59 -31.20 -1.47
CA ASN A 106 -35.04 -29.95 -0.84
C ASN A 106 -33.94 -29.27 -0.03
N ALA A 107 -33.10 -30.03 0.68
CA ALA A 107 -31.96 -29.49 1.41
C ALA A 107 -30.94 -28.84 0.47
N ILE A 108 -30.67 -29.43 -0.69
CA ILE A 108 -29.79 -28.85 -1.72
C ILE A 108 -30.36 -27.51 -2.21
N GLU A 109 -31.66 -27.45 -2.53
CA GLU A 109 -32.29 -26.21 -2.99
C GLU A 109 -32.26 -25.12 -1.91
N GLN A 110 -32.43 -25.47 -0.64
CA GLN A 110 -32.28 -24.54 0.49
C GLN A 110 -30.84 -24.00 0.60
N VAL A 111 -29.84 -24.87 0.44
CA VAL A 111 -28.42 -24.46 0.44
C VAL A 111 -28.13 -23.54 -0.74
N LYS A 112 -28.63 -23.84 -1.94
CA LYS A 112 -28.50 -22.97 -3.12
C LYS A 112 -29.12 -21.60 -2.91
N ALA A 113 -30.33 -21.53 -2.34
CA ALA A 113 -30.99 -20.27 -2.02
C ALA A 113 -30.20 -19.45 -0.98
N THR A 114 -29.63 -20.13 0.03
CA THR A 114 -28.77 -19.51 1.03
C THR A 114 -27.48 -18.97 0.39
N GLN A 115 -26.85 -19.74 -0.49
CA GLN A 115 -25.68 -19.31 -1.24
C GLN A 115 -25.98 -18.07 -2.08
N ALA A 116 -27.09 -18.06 -2.83
CA ALA A 116 -27.48 -16.90 -3.64
C ALA A 116 -27.69 -15.64 -2.78
N SER A 117 -28.33 -15.80 -1.61
CA SER A 117 -28.54 -14.71 -0.66
C SER A 117 -27.22 -14.16 -0.09
N LEU A 118 -26.27 -15.05 0.25
CA LEU A 118 -24.94 -14.66 0.70
C LEU A 118 -24.13 -13.97 -0.41
N GLN A 119 -24.25 -14.42 -1.65
CA GLN A 119 -23.61 -13.77 -2.80
C GLN A 119 -24.14 -12.36 -3.02
N GLN A 120 -25.46 -12.17 -2.92
CA GLN A 120 -26.09 -10.86 -3.03
C GLN A 120 -25.61 -9.93 -1.91
N ALA A 121 -25.65 -10.39 -0.65
CA ALA A 121 -25.17 -9.62 0.49
C ALA A 121 -23.68 -9.23 0.36
N LEU A 122 -22.84 -10.14 -0.16
CA LEU A 122 -21.44 -9.85 -0.43
C LEU A 122 -21.27 -8.77 -1.51
N GLN A 123 -22.09 -8.81 -2.58
CA GLN A 123 -22.05 -7.82 -3.65
C GLN A 123 -22.51 -6.44 -3.15
N ASP A 124 -23.56 -6.39 -2.35
CA ASP A 124 -24.07 -5.16 -1.75
C ASP A 124 -23.03 -4.54 -0.80
N GLN A 125 -22.40 -5.35 0.05
CA GLN A 125 -21.36 -4.90 0.98
C GLN A 125 -20.12 -4.38 0.23
N LYS A 126 -19.73 -5.01 -0.88
CA LYS A 126 -18.67 -4.51 -1.78
C LYS A 126 -19.05 -3.15 -2.38
N GLY A 127 -20.30 -3.00 -2.83
CA GLY A 127 -20.81 -1.74 -3.36
C GLY A 127 -20.74 -0.60 -2.34
N VAL A 128 -21.14 -0.86 -1.09
CA VAL A 128 -21.02 0.09 0.02
C VAL A 128 -19.58 0.46 0.29
N ALA A 129 -18.66 -0.51 0.31
CA ALA A 129 -17.23 -0.25 0.52
C ALA A 129 -16.62 0.64 -0.58
N VAL A 130 -16.97 0.39 -1.85
CA VAL A 130 -16.52 1.22 -2.98
C VAL A 130 -17.06 2.65 -2.88
N ASN A 131 -18.33 2.82 -2.51
CA ASN A 131 -18.94 4.14 -2.34
C ASN A 131 -18.30 4.92 -1.17
N LEU A 132 -18.08 4.24 -0.05
CA LEU A 132 -17.39 4.82 1.10
C LEU A 132 -15.97 5.27 0.73
N ASN A 133 -15.23 4.46 -0.04
CA ASN A 133 -13.90 4.82 -0.51
C ASN A 133 -13.92 6.07 -1.40
N ARG A 134 -14.89 6.18 -2.33
CA ARG A 134 -15.06 7.39 -3.16
C ARG A 134 -15.34 8.64 -2.31
N THR A 135 -16.22 8.50 -1.32
CA THR A 135 -16.57 9.59 -0.40
C THR A 135 -15.37 10.00 0.47
N ALA A 136 -14.58 9.02 0.94
CA ALA A 136 -13.37 9.26 1.71
C ALA A 136 -12.31 10.03 0.92
N ILE A 137 -12.11 9.70 -0.36
CA ILE A 137 -11.19 10.43 -1.26
C ILE A 137 -11.65 11.88 -1.42
N GLY A 138 -12.94 12.11 -1.71
CA GLY A 138 -13.49 13.46 -1.81
C GLY A 138 -13.32 14.25 -0.51
N TYR A 139 -13.63 13.63 0.63
CA TYR A 139 -13.41 14.23 1.94
C TYR A 139 -11.94 14.61 2.18
N GLN A 140 -11.00 13.71 1.85
CA GLN A 140 -9.57 13.98 1.98
C GLN A 140 -9.11 15.15 1.10
N GLU A 141 -9.66 15.26 -0.12
CA GLU A 141 -9.38 16.40 -0.99
C GLU A 141 -9.88 17.72 -0.39
N LEU A 142 -11.14 17.78 0.05
CA LEU A 142 -11.72 18.96 0.70
C LEU A 142 -10.97 19.32 1.99
N ALA A 143 -10.60 18.32 2.80
CA ALA A 143 -9.83 18.53 4.02
C ALA A 143 -8.44 19.12 3.71
N ARG A 144 -7.77 18.64 2.66
CA ARG A 144 -6.47 19.19 2.22
C ARG A 144 -6.61 20.62 1.69
N GLN A 145 -7.67 20.92 0.97
CA GLN A 145 -7.97 22.29 0.51
C GLN A 145 -8.16 23.23 1.70
N ALA A 146 -9.00 22.85 2.66
CA ALA A 146 -9.22 23.63 3.88
C ALA A 146 -7.93 23.85 4.70
N GLU A 147 -7.08 22.82 4.82
CA GLU A 147 -5.78 22.94 5.49
C GLU A 147 -4.83 23.89 4.73
N THR A 148 -4.83 23.83 3.40
CA THR A 148 -4.04 24.73 2.55
C THR A 148 -4.52 26.17 2.68
N ASP A 149 -5.83 26.41 2.62
CA ASP A 149 -6.42 27.74 2.78
C ASP A 149 -6.11 28.33 4.15
N ARG A 150 -6.17 27.50 5.20
CA ARG A 150 -5.77 27.89 6.54
C ARG A 150 -4.28 28.26 6.60
N ALA A 151 -3.40 27.45 6.01
CA ALA A 151 -1.97 27.72 5.98
C ALA A 151 -1.64 29.02 5.20
N LEU A 152 -2.33 29.26 4.08
CA LEU A 152 -2.21 30.50 3.31
C LEU A 152 -2.68 31.71 4.11
N TYR A 153 -3.84 31.62 4.76
CA TYR A 153 -4.36 32.67 5.64
C TYR A 153 -3.41 33.00 6.78
N GLU A 154 -2.89 31.97 7.47
CA GLU A 154 -1.89 32.16 8.52
C GLU A 154 -0.59 32.79 7.99
N GLY A 155 -0.16 32.41 6.77
CA GLY A 155 1.00 33.00 6.10
C GLY A 155 0.81 34.49 5.80
N VAL A 156 -0.32 34.87 5.24
CA VAL A 156 -0.68 36.29 4.99
C VAL A 156 -0.74 37.06 6.31
N LEU A 157 -1.34 36.48 7.35
CA LEU A 157 -1.42 37.11 8.66
C LEU A 157 -0.03 37.33 9.29
N ARG A 158 0.89 36.37 9.14
CA ARG A 158 2.30 36.54 9.55
C ARG A 158 2.97 37.67 8.78
N GLN A 159 2.85 37.71 7.44
CA GLN A 159 3.44 38.76 6.62
C GLN A 159 2.91 40.17 6.96
N ILE A 160 1.61 40.30 7.27
CA ILE A 160 1.02 41.56 7.75
C ILE A 160 1.65 41.97 9.09
N LYS A 161 1.81 41.04 10.04
CA LYS A 161 2.46 41.32 11.33
C LYS A 161 3.92 41.74 11.15
N ASP A 162 4.69 41.03 10.31
CA ASP A 162 6.09 41.35 10.04
C ASP A 162 6.25 42.72 9.35
N THR A 163 5.35 43.05 8.41
CA THR A 163 5.34 44.36 7.75
C THR A 163 4.99 45.49 8.72
N ASN A 164 4.04 45.28 9.63
CA ASN A 164 3.69 46.27 10.66
C ASN A 164 4.86 46.49 11.64
N LEU A 165 5.48 45.42 12.13
CA LEU A 165 6.68 45.50 12.97
C LEU A 165 7.83 46.22 12.26
N THR A 166 8.04 45.94 10.96
CA THR A 166 9.08 46.60 10.16
C THR A 166 8.76 48.08 9.90
N LYS A 167 7.49 48.46 9.74
CA LYS A 167 7.07 49.87 9.63
C LYS A 167 7.32 50.63 10.93
N ASP A 168 7.03 50.03 12.08
CA ASP A 168 7.36 50.61 13.39
C ASP A 168 8.87 50.79 13.57
N LEU A 169 9.67 49.81 13.12
CA LEU A 169 11.14 49.90 13.17
C LEU A 169 11.74 50.90 12.16
N LYS A 170 11.15 51.05 10.96
CA LYS A 170 11.61 52.03 9.95
C LYS A 170 11.30 53.48 10.31
N LEU A 171 10.31 53.74 11.18
CA LEU A 171 10.10 55.08 11.73
C LEU A 171 11.15 55.46 12.78
N ASN A 172 11.92 54.49 13.30
CA ASN A 172 12.85 54.72 14.41
C ASN A 172 14.34 54.53 14.06
N ALA A 173 14.70 54.39 12.77
CA ALA A 173 16.10 54.24 12.38
C ALA A 173 16.41 54.74 10.97
N VAL A 174 16.32 56.05 10.75
CA VAL A 174 17.21 56.75 9.79
C VAL A 174 17.58 58.11 10.37
N SER A 175 18.59 58.13 11.24
CA SER A 175 19.53 59.25 11.27
C SER A 175 20.81 58.74 10.64
N VAL A 176 20.99 59.02 9.35
CA VAL A 176 22.28 58.84 8.68
C VAL A 176 23.21 59.90 9.24
N ILE A 177 24.04 59.52 10.20
CA ILE A 177 25.28 60.23 10.53
C ILE A 177 26.40 59.30 10.11
N GLU A 178 26.61 59.19 8.81
CA GLU A 178 27.96 59.09 8.30
C GLU A 178 28.13 60.17 7.24
N HIS A 179 28.78 61.25 7.66
CA HIS A 179 29.52 62.08 6.73
C HIS A 179 30.69 61.22 6.25
N SER A 180 30.56 60.62 5.06
CA SER A 180 31.76 60.23 4.32
C SER A 180 32.61 61.50 4.18
N PRO A 181 33.86 61.54 4.67
CA PRO A 181 34.71 62.68 4.38
C PRO A 181 34.86 62.73 2.86
N LEU A 182 34.33 63.80 2.27
CA LEU A 182 34.75 64.26 0.97
C LEU A 182 36.28 64.24 0.98
N ALA A 183 36.90 63.51 0.06
CA ALA A 183 38.34 63.59 -0.14
C ALA A 183 38.67 65.05 -0.47
N GLY A 184 39.16 65.80 0.51
CA GLY A 184 39.42 67.25 0.45
C GLY A 184 40.54 67.66 -0.49
N SER A 185 40.95 66.80 -1.43
CA SER A 185 41.91 67.17 -2.47
C SER A 185 41.80 66.26 -3.70
N PRO A 186 41.74 66.82 -4.92
CA PRO A 186 41.99 66.04 -6.12
C PRO A 186 43.48 65.63 -6.15
N VAL A 187 43.75 64.32 -6.21
CA VAL A 187 45.06 63.80 -6.63
C VAL A 187 45.13 63.95 -8.16
N SER A 188 45.20 65.19 -8.64
CA SER A 188 45.53 65.49 -10.02
C SER A 188 47.03 65.77 -10.12
N PRO A 189 47.81 64.99 -10.89
CA PRO A 189 49.22 65.28 -11.11
C PRO A 189 49.36 66.61 -11.86
N ARG A 190 50.24 67.51 -11.38
CA ARG A 190 50.46 68.86 -11.96
C ARG A 190 51.09 68.71 -13.37
N PRO A 191 50.33 68.81 -14.47
CA PRO A 191 50.83 68.45 -15.80
C PRO A 191 51.94 69.40 -16.28
N THR A 192 51.93 70.65 -15.79
CA THR A 192 52.92 71.67 -16.14
C THR A 192 54.33 71.28 -15.71
N LYS A 193 54.51 70.67 -14.52
CA LYS A 193 55.82 70.25 -14.04
C LYS A 193 56.38 69.10 -14.90
N THR A 194 55.54 68.13 -15.28
CA THR A 194 55.94 66.99 -16.11
C THR A 194 56.33 67.42 -17.52
N ILE A 195 55.59 68.37 -18.12
CA ILE A 195 55.90 68.90 -19.45
C ILE A 195 57.22 69.69 -19.44
N VAL A 196 57.46 70.54 -18.44
CA VAL A 196 58.72 71.31 -18.32
C VAL A 196 59.92 70.37 -18.12
N LEU A 197 59.79 69.34 -17.29
CA LEU A 197 60.86 68.34 -17.10
C LEU A 197 61.10 67.51 -18.37
N GLY A 198 60.04 67.11 -19.08
CA GLY A 198 60.16 66.41 -20.36
C GLY A 198 60.84 67.26 -21.44
N LEU A 199 60.50 68.55 -21.49
CA LEU A 199 61.12 69.50 -22.42
C LEU A 199 62.60 69.72 -22.11
N LEU A 200 62.95 69.92 -20.82
CA LEU A 200 64.35 70.06 -20.39
C LEU A 200 65.17 68.79 -20.64
N ALA A 201 64.62 67.61 -20.34
CA ALA A 201 65.27 66.33 -20.61
C ALA A 201 65.45 66.10 -22.11
N GLY A 202 64.46 66.44 -22.94
CA GLY A 202 64.54 66.38 -24.40
C GLY A 202 65.58 67.33 -24.98
N LEU A 203 65.67 68.56 -24.45
CA LEU A 203 66.67 69.55 -24.86
C LEU A 203 68.09 69.12 -24.46
N ALA A 204 68.26 68.59 -23.24
CA ALA A 204 69.53 68.04 -22.78
C ALA A 204 69.98 66.83 -23.62
N ALA A 205 69.06 65.91 -23.92
CA ALA A 205 69.34 64.75 -24.77
C ALA A 205 69.65 65.17 -26.23
N GLY A 206 68.95 66.17 -26.76
CA GLY A 206 69.22 66.74 -28.09
C GLY A 206 70.59 67.40 -28.17
N LEU A 207 70.98 68.18 -27.15
CA LEU A 207 72.30 68.79 -27.05
C LEU A 207 73.40 67.73 -26.90
N ALA A 208 73.16 66.70 -26.08
CA ALA A 208 74.08 65.56 -25.94
C ALA A 208 74.26 64.79 -27.26
N PHE A 209 73.19 64.62 -28.05
CA PHE A 209 73.25 63.94 -29.35
C PHE A 209 74.01 64.76 -30.41
N VAL A 210 73.82 66.08 -30.41
CA VAL A 210 74.53 67.00 -31.34
C VAL A 210 76.01 67.13 -30.98
N PHE A 211 76.35 67.24 -29.69
CA PHE A 211 77.75 67.27 -29.23
C PHE A 211 78.43 65.89 -29.33
N GLY A 212 77.67 64.80 -29.17
CA GLY A 212 78.17 63.42 -29.36
C GLY A 212 78.54 63.07 -30.80
N ARG A 213 78.05 63.82 -31.80
CA ARG A 213 78.40 63.60 -33.22
C ARG A 213 79.66 64.35 -33.68
N ARG A 214 80.26 65.19 -32.83
CA ARG A 214 81.46 65.99 -33.16
C ARG A 214 82.65 65.60 -32.26
N LYS A 215 83.25 64.43 -32.55
CA LYS A 215 84.55 63.90 -32.07
C LYS A 215 85.69 64.92 -32.28
N PRO A 216 86.90 64.82 -31.64
CA PRO A 216 87.47 63.70 -30.84
C PRO A 216 88.12 64.15 -29.50
N LEU A 217 88.19 63.30 -28.46
CA LEU A 217 89.39 63.21 -27.58
C LEU A 217 89.32 62.17 -26.43
N TRP A 218 88.15 61.66 -26.05
CA TRP A 218 88.03 60.86 -24.82
C TRP A 218 87.92 59.34 -25.02
N ASP A 219 88.37 58.86 -26.19
CA ASP A 219 88.53 57.44 -26.56
C ASP A 219 89.54 56.65 -25.69
N CYS A 220 89.96 57.20 -24.53
CA CYS A 220 90.93 56.56 -23.64
C CYS A 220 90.34 55.98 -22.34
N LEU A 221 89.08 56.24 -21.98
CA LEU A 221 88.53 55.77 -20.68
C LEU A 221 87.26 54.91 -20.77
N PHE A 222 86.76 54.63 -21.98
CA PHE A 222 85.52 53.88 -22.21
C PHE A 222 85.71 52.47 -22.81
N SER A 223 86.87 51.83 -22.70
CA SER A 223 87.05 50.48 -23.25
C SER A 223 87.89 49.55 -22.38
N GLN A 224 87.38 49.24 -21.19
CA GLN A 224 87.32 47.85 -20.73
C GLN A 224 86.21 47.76 -19.65
N ARG A 225 85.00 47.35 -20.03
CA ARG A 225 84.56 45.96 -19.86
C ARG A 225 84.07 45.75 -18.40
N PHE A 226 82.82 46.04 -18.03
CA PHE A 226 81.56 45.71 -18.72
C PHE A 226 81.65 44.41 -19.53
N ARG A 227 81.98 43.32 -18.83
CA ARG A 227 81.78 41.90 -19.19
C ARG A 227 82.28 41.13 -17.97
N THR A 228 81.49 40.73 -16.99
CA THR A 228 80.41 39.74 -17.03
C THR A 228 79.78 39.75 -15.62
N LEU A 229 78.47 39.93 -15.46
CA LEU A 229 77.55 38.79 -15.36
C LEU A 229 78.12 37.62 -14.54
N GLN A 230 77.79 37.56 -13.25
CA GLN A 230 77.45 36.34 -12.49
C GLN A 230 77.73 36.52 -11.00
N THR A 231 76.69 36.85 -10.23
CA THR A 231 76.46 36.26 -8.89
C THR A 231 74.95 36.31 -8.67
N LYS A 232 74.25 35.21 -9.01
CA LYS A 232 73.88 34.12 -8.08
C LYS A 232 72.74 34.54 -7.13
N GLY A 233 71.52 34.05 -7.45
CA GLY A 233 70.70 33.42 -6.41
C GLY A 233 71.39 32.14 -5.91
N PRO A 234 71.01 31.59 -4.73
CA PRO A 234 69.66 31.05 -4.56
C PRO A 234 69.00 31.33 -3.19
N LEU A 235 67.66 31.24 -3.18
CA LEU A 235 66.85 30.98 -1.99
C LEU A 235 66.79 29.46 -1.78
N GLY A 236 66.94 29.03 -0.52
CA GLY A 236 66.90 27.64 -0.11
C GLY A 236 65.49 27.06 -0.02
N ALA A 237 65.41 25.76 -0.30
CA ALA A 237 64.55 24.75 0.32
C ALA A 237 65.08 23.37 -0.12
#